data_AF-A0A090MMG6-F1
#
_entry.id   AF-A0A090MMG6-F1
#
_cell.length_a   1.000
_cell.length_b   1.000
_cell.length_c   1.000
_cell.angle_alpha   90.00
_cell.angle_beta   90.00
_cell.angle_gamma   90.00
#
_symmetry.space_group_name_H-M   'P 1'
#
loop_
_entity.id
_entity.type
_entity.pdbx_description
1 polymer ?
#
loop_
_entity_poly.entity_id
_entity_poly.type
_entity_poly.pdbx_seq_one_letter_code
_entity_poly.pdbx_strand_id
1 'polypeptide(L)'
;MGRRPLDGRAQSAMVKRNEQLPPDSETARVLGQRVLSALTKNPLFISAAIPLHIFPPLFNRYAASDGHHFGVHVDNAVRGDRLTGLRIRTDLSVTLFLSEPEDYEGGVLTVEDYYGSHEVKLPAGHLVLYPASSLHLVTPVTRGTRVASFFWLQSMVRDAHARSMIFDLDMAVQALVERLGRDDPETVKLTGIYHNLIRYWADV
;
A
#
# COMPACT_ATOMS: atom_id res chain seq x y z
N MET A 1 24.15 30.69 8.01
CA MET A 1 23.72 29.39 8.57
C MET A 1 22.54 28.92 7.72
N GLY A 2 22.77 28.11 6.69
CA GLY A 2 21.72 27.69 5.75
C GLY A 2 20.83 26.62 6.37
N ARG A 3 19.52 26.87 6.47
CA ARG A 3 18.53 25.83 6.81
C ARG A 3 18.59 24.75 5.74
N ARG A 4 19.02 23.54 6.12
CA ARG A 4 18.87 22.36 5.26
C ARG A 4 17.36 22.10 5.07
N PRO A 5 16.91 21.74 3.86
CA PRO A 5 15.54 21.30 3.66
C PRO A 5 15.23 20.11 4.58
N LEU A 6 14.02 20.06 5.12
CA LEU A 6 13.50 18.87 5.80
C LEU A 6 13.35 17.76 4.75
N ASP A 7 14.38 16.94 4.56
CA ASP A 7 14.30 15.74 3.74
C ASP A 7 13.68 14.61 4.57
N GLY A 8 12.41 14.29 4.34
CA GLY A 8 11.71 13.20 5.04
C GLY A 8 12.35 11.81 4.82
N ARG A 9 13.22 11.64 3.81
CA ARG A 9 14.07 10.43 3.68
C ARG A 9 15.06 10.31 4.84
N ALA A 10 15.59 11.43 5.34
CA ALA A 10 16.53 11.40 6.45
C ALA A 10 15.82 10.99 7.75
N GLN A 11 14.61 11.51 8.00
CA GLN A 11 13.89 11.24 9.25
C GLN A 11 13.43 9.79 9.37
N SER A 12 12.84 9.22 8.31
CA SER A 12 12.40 7.82 8.30
C SER A 12 13.57 6.84 8.33
N ALA A 13 14.67 7.11 7.61
CA ALA A 13 15.85 6.25 7.65
C ALA A 13 16.54 6.23 9.03
N MET A 14 16.47 7.34 9.79
CA MET A 14 17.09 7.42 11.12
C MET A 14 16.40 6.56 12.19
N VAL A 15 15.11 6.27 12.01
CA VAL A 15 14.31 5.45 12.94
C VAL A 15 14.11 4.01 12.44
N LYS A 16 14.79 3.64 11.35
CA LYS A 16 14.63 2.35 10.69
C LYS A 16 15.80 1.45 11.00
N ARG A 17 15.53 0.28 11.60
CA ARG A 17 16.50 -0.79 11.78
C ARG A 17 15.93 -2.08 11.22
N ASN A 18 16.25 -2.38 9.96
CA ASN A 18 15.83 -3.60 9.29
C ASN A 18 16.79 -3.97 8.15
N GLU A 19 16.54 -5.12 7.52
CA GLU A 19 17.21 -5.53 6.29
C GLU A 19 16.28 -5.38 5.09
N GLN A 20 16.87 -5.15 3.92
CA GLN A 20 16.14 -5.07 2.64
C GLN A 20 16.96 -5.71 1.53
N LEU A 21 16.27 -6.31 0.56
CA LEU A 21 16.92 -6.63 -0.72
C LEU A 21 17.35 -5.32 -1.39
N PRO A 22 18.52 -5.26 -2.06
CA PRO A 22 18.90 -4.11 -2.86
C PRO A 22 17.81 -3.82 -3.90
N PRO A 23 17.22 -2.60 -3.92
CA PRO A 23 16.08 -2.28 -4.79
C PRO A 23 16.35 -2.42 -6.29
N ASP A 24 17.60 -2.33 -6.70
CA ASP A 24 18.10 -2.46 -8.07
C ASP A 24 18.60 -3.88 -8.40
N SER A 25 18.59 -4.81 -7.44
CA SER A 25 18.94 -6.21 -7.71
C SER A 25 17.93 -6.88 -8.64
N GLU A 26 18.43 -7.76 -9.51
CA GLU A 26 17.60 -8.57 -10.41
C GLU A 26 16.55 -9.37 -9.64
N THR A 27 16.94 -9.98 -8.51
CA THR A 27 16.03 -10.75 -7.64
C THR A 27 14.86 -9.90 -7.15
N ALA A 28 15.12 -8.69 -6.62
CA ALA A 28 14.05 -7.81 -6.15
C ALA A 28 13.10 -7.41 -7.29
N ARG A 29 13.63 -7.16 -8.49
CA ARG A 29 12.81 -6.79 -9.66
C ARG A 29 11.95 -7.96 -10.16
N VAL A 30 12.51 -9.17 -10.25
CA VAL A 30 11.75 -10.37 -10.64
C VAL A 30 10.63 -10.67 -9.65
N LEU A 31 10.92 -10.64 -8.34
CA LEU A 31 9.90 -10.85 -7.31
C LEU A 31 8.86 -9.72 -7.32
N GLY A 32 9.28 -8.48 -7.49
CA GLY A 32 8.38 -7.34 -7.59
C GLY A 32 7.41 -7.48 -8.76
N GLN A 33 7.88 -7.92 -9.94
CA GLN A 33 6.99 -8.15 -11.08
C GLN A 33 5.97 -9.27 -10.83
N ARG A 34 6.32 -10.31 -10.06
CA ARG A 34 5.36 -11.34 -9.66
C ARG A 34 4.25 -10.77 -8.77
N VAL A 35 4.62 -9.94 -7.79
CA VAL A 35 3.66 -9.25 -6.91
C VAL A 35 2.75 -8.34 -7.74
N LEU A 36 3.32 -7.51 -8.62
CA LEU A 36 2.53 -6.63 -9.49
C LEU A 36 1.57 -7.42 -10.38
N SER A 37 2.04 -8.48 -11.04
CA SER A 37 1.18 -9.31 -11.90
C SER A 37 0.02 -9.96 -11.15
N ALA A 38 0.22 -10.35 -9.89
CA ALA A 38 -0.86 -10.88 -9.05
C ALA A 38 -1.86 -9.79 -8.66
N LEU A 39 -1.38 -8.61 -8.25
CA LEU A 39 -2.24 -7.51 -7.82
C LEU A 39 -3.06 -6.90 -8.94
N THR A 40 -2.47 -6.74 -10.14
CA THR A 40 -3.22 -6.19 -11.29
C THR A 40 -4.31 -7.12 -11.80
N LYS A 41 -4.34 -8.38 -11.36
CA LYS A 41 -5.41 -9.35 -11.65
C LYS A 41 -6.45 -9.46 -10.53
N ASN A 42 -6.26 -8.76 -9.40
CA ASN A 42 -7.17 -8.81 -8.27
C ASN A 42 -8.20 -7.66 -8.37
N PRO A 43 -9.49 -7.94 -8.63
CA PRO A 43 -10.50 -6.89 -8.81
C PRO A 43 -10.70 -6.02 -7.56
N LEU A 44 -10.62 -6.62 -6.36
CA LEU A 44 -10.75 -5.89 -5.10
C LEU A 44 -9.62 -4.86 -4.93
N PHE A 45 -8.38 -5.23 -5.25
CA PHE A 45 -7.24 -4.31 -5.25
C PHE A 45 -7.44 -3.18 -6.27
N ILE A 46 -7.85 -3.50 -7.50
CA ILE A 46 -8.08 -2.49 -8.54
C ILE A 46 -9.17 -1.50 -8.12
N SER A 47 -10.27 -2.00 -7.54
CA SER A 47 -11.37 -1.17 -7.06
C SER A 47 -10.96 -0.27 -5.89
N ALA A 48 -10.24 -0.82 -4.91
CA ALA A 48 -9.82 -0.06 -3.73
C ALA A 48 -8.73 0.99 -4.03
N ALA A 49 -7.82 0.68 -4.97
CA ALA A 49 -6.63 1.50 -5.20
C ALA A 49 -6.70 2.41 -6.44
N ILE A 50 -7.49 2.04 -7.45
CA ILE A 50 -7.61 2.72 -8.76
C ILE A 50 -6.22 3.13 -9.30
N PRO A 51 -5.28 2.18 -9.49
CA PRO A 51 -3.87 2.49 -9.66
C PRO A 51 -3.57 3.16 -11.02
N LEU A 52 -2.86 4.29 -11.00
CA LEU A 52 -2.24 4.91 -12.18
C LEU A 52 -0.80 4.42 -12.36
N HIS A 53 0.01 4.52 -11.30
CA HIS A 53 1.39 4.05 -11.28
C HIS A 53 1.69 3.35 -9.97
N ILE A 54 2.27 2.14 -10.04
CA ILE A 54 2.71 1.39 -8.86
C ILE A 54 4.24 1.47 -8.79
N PHE A 55 4.77 1.93 -7.65
CA PHE A 55 6.19 1.90 -7.38
C PHE A 55 6.68 0.45 -7.30
N PRO A 56 7.85 0.11 -7.87
CA PRO A 56 8.39 -1.25 -7.82
C PRO A 56 8.40 -1.82 -6.38
N PRO A 57 7.83 -3.01 -6.14
CA PRO A 57 7.82 -3.62 -4.82
C PRO A 57 9.21 -3.78 -4.23
N LEU A 58 9.37 -3.35 -2.97
CA LEU A 58 10.58 -3.51 -2.18
C LEU A 58 10.36 -4.60 -1.14
N PHE A 59 11.43 -5.26 -0.70
CA PHE A 59 11.33 -6.39 0.24
C PHE A 59 12.13 -6.06 1.49
N ASN A 60 11.52 -6.28 2.65
CA ASN A 60 12.15 -6.07 3.95
C ASN A 60 12.07 -7.30 4.85
N ARG A 61 13.03 -7.39 5.75
CA ARG A 61 13.13 -8.41 6.80
C ARG A 61 13.38 -7.74 8.15
N TYR A 62 12.59 -8.11 9.14
CA TYR A 62 12.75 -7.73 10.54
C TYR A 62 12.98 -9.00 11.36
N ALA A 63 14.08 -9.06 12.11
CA ALA A 63 14.49 -10.23 12.87
C ALA A 63 14.68 -9.87 14.34
N ALA A 64 14.32 -10.81 15.22
CA ALA A 64 14.46 -10.65 16.66
C ALA A 64 15.90 -10.52 17.14
N SER A 65 16.84 -11.23 16.49
CA SER A 65 18.26 -11.25 16.81
C SER A 65 18.89 -9.85 16.91
N ASP A 66 18.33 -8.90 16.18
CA ASP A 66 18.88 -7.56 15.99
C ASP A 66 17.94 -6.45 16.48
N GLY A 67 16.85 -6.82 17.17
CA GLY A 67 15.83 -5.87 17.63
C GLY A 67 15.25 -5.01 16.51
N HIS A 68 15.06 -5.60 15.32
CA HIS A 68 14.61 -4.87 14.14
C HIS A 68 13.22 -4.27 14.34
N HIS A 69 13.09 -3.01 13.95
CA HIS A 69 11.88 -2.20 14.06
C HIS A 69 11.92 -1.06 13.05
N PHE A 70 10.80 -0.35 12.91
CA PHE A 70 10.76 0.91 12.19
C PHE A 70 9.92 1.88 13.02
N GLY A 71 10.56 2.89 13.61
CA GLY A 71 9.86 3.89 14.42
C GLY A 71 8.85 4.72 13.64
N VAL A 72 8.11 5.55 14.38
CA VAL A 72 7.05 6.42 13.85
C VAL A 72 7.59 7.31 12.74
N HIS A 73 6.92 7.28 11.59
CA HIS A 73 7.22 8.13 10.46
C HIS A 73 5.99 8.32 9.56
N VAL A 74 6.10 9.26 8.63
CA VAL A 74 5.21 9.41 7.48
C VAL A 74 6.02 9.15 6.22
N ASP A 75 5.37 8.63 5.18
CA ASP A 75 6.04 8.44 3.90
C ASP A 75 6.26 9.75 3.16
N ASN A 76 7.35 9.83 2.40
CA ASN A 76 7.59 10.95 1.51
C ASN A 76 6.52 10.99 0.42
N ALA A 77 5.85 12.15 0.30
CA ALA A 77 4.77 12.40 -0.66
C ALA A 77 5.13 12.14 -2.14
N VAL A 78 6.42 12.16 -2.49
CA VAL A 78 6.92 11.82 -3.82
C VAL A 78 8.04 10.79 -3.73
N ARG A 79 7.88 9.69 -4.45
CA ARG A 79 8.91 8.65 -4.60
C ARG A 79 9.41 8.62 -6.04
N GLY A 80 10.68 8.24 -6.19
CA GLY A 80 11.35 8.15 -7.49
C GLY A 80 12.16 6.87 -7.59
N ASP A 81 12.01 6.15 -8.70
CA ASP A 81 12.84 4.99 -9.04
C ASP A 81 14.01 5.48 -9.88
N ARG A 82 15.22 5.40 -9.33
CA ARG A 82 16.43 5.89 -10.00
C ARG A 82 16.75 5.13 -11.27
N LEU A 83 16.34 3.86 -11.35
CA LEU A 83 16.63 3.00 -12.50
C LEU A 83 15.78 3.37 -13.72
N THR A 84 14.49 3.64 -13.49
CA THR A 84 13.52 3.89 -14.57
C THR A 84 13.22 5.37 -14.77
N GLY A 85 13.62 6.24 -13.84
CA GLY A 85 13.26 7.65 -13.83
C GLY A 85 11.82 7.92 -13.39
N LEU A 86 11.02 6.88 -13.11
CA LEU A 86 9.64 7.01 -12.67
C LEU A 86 9.57 7.86 -11.40
N ARG A 87 8.64 8.81 -11.37
CA ARG A 87 8.34 9.68 -10.24
C ARG A 87 6.84 9.62 -9.99
N ILE A 88 6.45 9.26 -8.78
CA ILE A 88 5.03 9.14 -8.40
C ILE A 88 4.72 9.96 -7.16
N ARG A 89 3.50 10.47 -7.11
CA ARG A 89 2.85 10.90 -5.86
C ARG A 89 2.45 9.64 -5.08
N THR A 90 2.76 9.58 -3.80
CA THR A 90 2.38 8.43 -2.96
C THR A 90 1.02 8.68 -2.33
N ASP A 91 -0.04 8.14 -2.93
CA ASP A 91 -1.40 8.24 -2.35
C ASP A 91 -1.64 7.13 -1.33
N LEU A 92 -1.24 5.91 -1.68
CA LEU A 92 -1.41 4.72 -0.87
C LEU A 92 -0.05 4.05 -0.64
N SER A 93 0.16 3.64 0.62
CA SER A 93 1.19 2.71 1.03
C SER A 93 0.60 1.31 1.08
N VAL A 94 1.43 0.33 0.75
CA VAL A 94 1.03 -1.06 0.59
C VAL A 94 2.03 -1.95 1.32
N THR A 95 1.52 -2.90 2.11
CA THR A 95 2.32 -3.99 2.70
C THR A 95 1.67 -5.33 2.40
N LEU A 96 2.39 -6.17 1.65
CA LEU A 96 2.09 -7.58 1.44
C LEU A 96 2.89 -8.41 2.45
N PHE A 97 2.20 -9.18 3.29
CA PHE A 97 2.81 -10.03 4.31
C PHE A 97 3.35 -11.31 3.65
N LEU A 98 4.58 -11.71 3.98
CA LEU A 98 5.27 -12.89 3.43
C LEU A 98 5.73 -13.88 4.52
N SER A 99 5.25 -13.69 5.75
CA SER A 99 5.49 -14.57 6.89
C SER A 99 4.18 -14.71 7.66
N GLU A 100 3.92 -15.90 8.19
CA GLU A 100 2.71 -16.11 8.98
C GLU A 100 2.78 -15.35 10.31
N PRO A 101 1.66 -14.84 10.82
CA PRO A 101 1.63 -14.06 12.03
C PRO A 101 2.14 -14.84 13.26
N GLU A 102 2.00 -16.17 13.27
CA GLU A 102 2.44 -17.05 14.35
C GLU A 102 3.98 -17.26 14.36
N ASP A 103 4.65 -17.05 13.22
CA ASP A 103 6.09 -17.26 13.05
C ASP A 103 6.94 -16.18 13.74
N TYR A 104 6.34 -15.07 14.17
CA TYR A 104 7.04 -13.98 14.85
C TYR A 104 6.20 -13.34 15.95
N GLU A 105 6.86 -12.78 16.97
CA GLU A 105 6.23 -11.91 17.98
C GLU A 105 6.63 -10.45 17.76
N GLY A 106 5.74 -9.52 18.10
CA GLY A 106 5.88 -8.12 17.71
C GLY A 106 5.76 -7.96 16.19
N GLY A 107 6.53 -7.02 15.61
CA GLY A 107 6.49 -6.76 14.16
C GLY A 107 5.13 -6.27 13.65
N VAL A 108 4.32 -5.71 14.54
CA VAL A 108 2.98 -5.20 14.25
C VAL A 108 3.12 -3.89 13.49
N LEU A 109 2.44 -3.80 12.34
CA LEU A 109 2.29 -2.53 11.64
C LEU A 109 1.20 -1.73 12.33
N THR A 110 1.55 -0.59 12.92
CA THR A 110 0.58 0.33 13.51
C THR A 110 0.43 1.52 12.57
N VAL A 111 -0.80 1.83 12.17
CA VAL A 111 -1.14 2.97 11.31
C VAL A 111 -2.10 3.88 12.06
N GLU A 112 -1.78 5.18 12.13
CA GLU A 112 -2.61 6.19 12.79
C GLU A 112 -3.50 6.92 11.79
N ASP A 113 -4.73 7.19 12.22
CA ASP A 113 -5.65 8.12 11.58
C ASP A 113 -6.20 9.13 12.61
N TYR A 114 -7.21 9.91 12.23
CA TYR A 114 -7.81 10.91 13.12
C TYR A 114 -8.58 10.32 14.31
N TYR A 115 -8.95 9.05 14.25
CA TYR A 115 -9.78 8.36 15.24
C TYR A 115 -8.99 7.39 16.13
N GLY A 116 -7.76 7.04 15.76
CA GLY A 116 -6.85 6.30 16.61
C GLY A 116 -5.75 5.56 15.86
N SER A 117 -5.18 4.58 16.55
CA SER A 117 -4.14 3.69 16.01
C SER A 117 -4.75 2.33 15.66
N HIS A 118 -4.41 1.82 14.48
CA HIS A 118 -4.86 0.53 13.98
C HIS A 118 -3.68 -0.42 13.87
N GLU A 119 -3.77 -1.57 14.54
CA GLU A 119 -2.74 -2.60 14.51
C GLU A 119 -3.04 -3.65 13.44
N VAL A 120 -2.05 -3.93 12.59
CA VAL A 120 -2.20 -4.82 11.43
C VAL A 120 -1.10 -5.87 11.44
N LYS A 121 -1.53 -7.13 11.46
CA LYS A 121 -0.67 -8.31 11.33
C LYS A 121 -1.49 -9.42 10.67
N LEU A 122 -1.26 -9.64 9.37
CA LEU A 122 -2.11 -10.51 8.53
C LEU A 122 -1.38 -11.81 8.14
N PRO A 123 -2.11 -12.86 7.73
CA PRO A 123 -1.55 -14.09 7.16
C PRO A 123 -0.62 -13.83 5.98
N ALA A 124 0.31 -14.76 5.70
CA ALA A 124 1.15 -14.66 4.52
C ALA A 124 0.30 -14.65 3.24
N GLY A 125 0.67 -13.80 2.28
CA GLY A 125 -0.09 -13.57 1.05
C GLY A 125 -1.22 -12.54 1.17
N HIS A 126 -1.58 -12.11 2.38
CA HIS A 126 -2.53 -11.03 2.60
C HIS A 126 -1.83 -9.66 2.55
N LEU A 127 -2.60 -8.62 2.22
CA LEU A 127 -2.08 -7.28 2.03
C LEU A 127 -2.96 -6.24 2.71
N VAL A 128 -2.33 -5.18 3.19
CA VAL A 128 -3.00 -3.97 3.68
C VAL A 128 -2.68 -2.79 2.76
N LEU A 129 -3.70 -1.98 2.47
CA LEU A 129 -3.58 -0.66 1.85
C LEU A 129 -3.96 0.41 2.87
N TYR A 130 -3.19 1.48 2.93
CA TYR A 130 -3.49 2.62 3.81
C TYR A 130 -2.95 3.93 3.21
N PRO A 131 -3.48 5.11 3.60
CA PRO A 131 -2.96 6.38 3.13
C PRO A 131 -1.48 6.55 3.46
N ALA A 132 -0.66 6.91 2.47
CA ALA A 132 0.77 7.14 2.69
C ALA A 132 1.04 8.34 3.62
N SER A 133 0.04 9.21 3.81
CA SER A 133 0.07 10.34 4.74
C SER A 133 -0.09 9.96 6.21
N SER A 134 -0.50 8.72 6.51
CA SER A 134 -0.67 8.27 7.89
C SER A 134 0.68 8.13 8.60
N LEU A 135 0.73 8.58 9.87
CA LEU A 135 1.82 8.19 10.76
C LEU A 135 1.74 6.68 10.96
N HIS A 136 2.88 6.02 10.88
CA HIS A 136 2.92 4.57 11.07
C HIS A 136 4.30 4.10 11.56
N LEU A 137 4.30 2.91 12.16
CA LEU A 137 5.50 2.24 12.66
C LEU A 137 5.38 0.72 12.46
N VAL A 138 6.51 0.02 12.59
CA VAL A 138 6.56 -1.43 12.79
C VAL A 138 7.20 -1.68 14.16
N THR A 139 6.43 -2.26 15.08
CA THR A 139 6.93 -2.56 16.43
C THR A 139 8.11 -3.53 16.38
N PRO A 140 9.01 -3.53 17.38
CA PRO A 140 10.12 -4.46 17.40
C PRO A 140 9.67 -5.90 17.24
N VAL A 141 10.35 -6.66 16.38
CA VAL A 141 10.21 -8.12 16.36
C VAL A 141 10.98 -8.68 17.55
N THR A 142 10.31 -9.41 18.43
CA THR A 142 10.90 -9.95 19.67
C THR A 142 11.16 -11.45 19.60
N ARG A 143 10.51 -12.15 18.66
CA ARG A 143 10.73 -13.57 18.36
C ARG A 143 10.58 -13.80 16.86
N GLY A 144 11.37 -14.71 16.29
CA GLY A 144 11.23 -15.13 14.90
C GLY A 144 11.66 -14.06 13.89
N THR A 145 11.07 -14.09 12.70
CA THR A 145 11.39 -13.18 11.61
C THR A 145 10.13 -12.82 10.81
N ARG A 146 9.95 -11.52 10.56
CA ARG A 146 8.92 -10.98 9.69
C ARG A 146 9.52 -10.59 8.35
N VAL A 147 9.04 -11.20 7.27
CA VAL A 147 9.35 -10.80 5.90
C VAL A 147 8.09 -10.18 5.27
N ALA A 148 8.26 -9.08 4.55
CA ALA A 148 7.18 -8.45 3.82
C ALA A 148 7.68 -7.78 2.53
N SER A 149 6.75 -7.57 1.61
CA SER A 149 6.93 -6.66 0.47
C SER A 149 6.18 -5.37 0.75
N PHE A 150 6.81 -4.22 0.51
CA PHE A 150 6.24 -2.90 0.76
C PHE A 150 6.51 -1.96 -0.42
N PHE A 151 5.54 -1.12 -0.75
CA PHE A 151 5.64 -0.16 -1.85
C PHE A 151 4.54 0.88 -1.79
N TRP A 152 4.54 1.78 -2.76
CA TRP A 152 3.58 2.87 -2.90
C TRP A 152 2.90 2.81 -4.24
N LEU A 153 1.75 3.45 -4.35
CA LEU A 153 1.13 3.71 -5.63
C LEU A 153 0.53 5.12 -5.68
N GLN A 154 0.51 5.64 -6.90
CA GLN A 154 -0.30 6.78 -7.29
C GLN A 154 -1.63 6.25 -7.81
N SER A 155 -2.71 6.71 -7.19
CA SER A 155 -4.07 6.45 -7.65
C SER A 155 -4.44 7.47 -8.74
N MET A 156 -5.28 7.06 -9.69
CA MET A 156 -5.93 8.00 -10.61
C MET A 156 -6.79 8.99 -9.81
N VAL A 157 -7.45 8.52 -8.74
CA VAL A 157 -8.24 9.36 -7.84
C VAL A 157 -7.38 9.79 -6.66
N ARG A 158 -6.95 11.06 -6.66
CA ARG A 158 -6.11 11.65 -5.61
C ARG A 158 -6.78 11.68 -4.24
N ASP A 159 -8.02 12.17 -4.20
CA ASP A 159 -8.76 12.36 -2.96
C ASP A 159 -9.15 11.02 -2.32
N ALA A 160 -8.79 10.82 -1.05
CA ALA A 160 -9.02 9.56 -0.36
C ALA A 160 -10.51 9.28 -0.09
N HIS A 161 -11.30 10.32 0.18
CA HIS A 161 -12.72 10.18 0.43
C HIS A 161 -13.50 9.85 -0.85
N ALA A 162 -13.20 10.55 -1.95
CA ALA A 162 -13.73 10.23 -3.27
C ALA A 162 -13.40 8.78 -3.68
N ARG A 163 -12.16 8.34 -3.46
CA ARG A 163 -11.76 6.95 -3.74
C ARG A 163 -12.53 5.94 -2.88
N SER A 164 -12.75 6.23 -1.60
CA SER A 164 -13.57 5.39 -0.71
C SER A 164 -15.02 5.29 -1.20
N MET A 165 -15.65 6.41 -1.57
CA MET A 165 -17.03 6.40 -2.08
C MET A 165 -17.15 5.62 -3.39
N ILE A 166 -16.16 5.73 -4.28
CA ILE A 166 -16.12 4.95 -5.53
C ILE A 166 -15.98 3.45 -5.23
N PHE A 167 -15.15 3.08 -4.25
CA PHE A 167 -15.00 1.70 -3.81
C PHE A 167 -16.30 1.15 -3.21
N ASP A 168 -16.96 1.89 -2.31
CA ASP A 168 -18.24 1.48 -1.71
C ASP A 168 -19.32 1.29 -2.77
N LEU A 169 -19.37 2.17 -3.78
CA LEU A 169 -20.29 2.03 -4.91
C LEU A 169 -20.01 0.76 -5.71
N ASP A 170 -18.74 0.44 -6.02
CA ASP A 170 -18.42 -0.80 -6.73
C ASP A 170 -18.82 -2.03 -5.90
N MET A 171 -18.52 -2.07 -4.61
CA MET A 171 -18.94 -3.18 -3.74
C MET A 171 -20.46 -3.37 -3.72
N ALA A 172 -21.22 -2.26 -3.69
CA ALA A 172 -22.68 -2.31 -3.79
C ALA A 172 -23.15 -2.82 -5.16
N VAL A 173 -22.51 -2.40 -6.26
CA VAL A 173 -22.79 -2.88 -7.62
C VAL A 173 -22.51 -4.37 -7.73
N GLN A 174 -21.37 -4.87 -7.25
CA GLN A 174 -21.04 -6.30 -7.30
C GLN A 174 -22.06 -7.14 -6.51
N ALA A 175 -22.48 -6.68 -5.33
CA ALA A 175 -23.50 -7.37 -4.54
C ALA A 175 -24.87 -7.38 -5.24
N LEU A 176 -25.23 -6.34 -5.99
CA LEU A 176 -26.45 -6.30 -6.80
C LEU A 176 -26.34 -7.20 -8.03
N VAL A 177 -25.18 -7.24 -8.70
CA VAL A 177 -24.90 -8.15 -9.81
C VAL A 177 -25.14 -9.60 -9.40
N GLU A 178 -24.69 -10.02 -8.23
CA GLU A 178 -24.89 -11.39 -7.73
C GLU A 178 -26.37 -11.71 -7.47
N ARG A 179 -27.18 -10.71 -7.08
CA ARG A 179 -28.58 -10.89 -6.70
C ARG A 179 -29.57 -10.75 -7.86
N LEU A 180 -29.32 -9.81 -8.77
CA LEU A 180 -30.25 -9.39 -9.83
C LEU A 180 -29.76 -9.75 -11.23
N GLY A 181 -28.47 -10.06 -11.38
CA GLY A 181 -27.82 -10.28 -12.66
C GLY A 181 -27.19 -9.02 -13.24
N ARG A 182 -26.17 -9.21 -14.09
CA ARG A 182 -25.40 -8.11 -14.70
C ARG A 182 -26.21 -7.24 -15.65
N ASP A 183 -27.22 -7.82 -16.28
CA ASP A 183 -28.05 -7.15 -17.30
C ASP A 183 -29.29 -6.46 -16.70
N ASP A 184 -29.45 -6.50 -15.37
CA ASP A 184 -30.50 -5.75 -14.68
C ASP A 184 -30.35 -4.24 -14.94
N PRO A 185 -31.43 -3.51 -15.31
CA PRO A 185 -31.34 -2.09 -15.69
C PRO A 185 -30.73 -1.18 -14.62
N GLU A 186 -31.02 -1.41 -13.33
CA GLU A 186 -30.46 -0.58 -12.26
C GLU A 186 -28.99 -0.91 -12.00
N THR A 187 -28.61 -2.17 -12.13
CA THR A 187 -27.20 -2.60 -12.07
C THR A 187 -26.36 -1.97 -13.18
N VAL A 188 -26.87 -1.95 -14.42
CA VAL A 188 -26.21 -1.29 -15.57
C VAL A 188 -26.08 0.21 -15.31
N LYS A 189 -27.14 0.86 -14.82
CA LYS A 189 -27.14 2.30 -14.51
C LYS A 189 -26.13 2.66 -13.43
N LEU A 190 -26.06 1.90 -12.33
CA LEU A 190 -25.10 2.12 -11.26
C LEU A 190 -23.66 1.88 -11.73
N THR A 191 -23.42 0.87 -12.57
CA THR A 191 -22.12 0.65 -13.23
C THR A 191 -21.74 1.86 -14.10
N GLY A 192 -22.71 2.45 -14.82
CA GLY A 192 -22.52 3.70 -15.56
C GLY A 192 -22.12 4.88 -14.66
N ILE A 193 -22.77 5.03 -13.50
CA ILE A 193 -22.45 6.06 -12.50
C ILE A 193 -21.03 5.85 -11.96
N TYR A 194 -20.65 4.63 -11.61
CA TYR A 194 -19.29 4.28 -11.17
C TYR A 194 -18.23 4.74 -12.19
N HIS A 195 -18.41 4.41 -13.47
CA HIS A 195 -17.48 4.85 -14.50
C HIS A 195 -17.46 6.38 -14.69
N ASN A 196 -18.60 7.05 -14.56
CA ASN A 196 -18.66 8.51 -14.63
C ASN A 196 -17.95 9.18 -13.46
N LEU A 197 -18.05 8.63 -12.25
CA LEU A 197 -17.32 9.13 -11.08
C LEU A 197 -15.80 8.99 -11.25
N ILE A 198 -15.33 7.85 -11.80
CA ILE A 198 -13.91 7.71 -12.15
C ILE A 198 -13.50 8.76 -13.18
N ARG A 199 -14.27 8.95 -14.27
CA ARG A 199 -13.95 9.99 -15.28
C ARG A 199 -13.89 11.40 -14.68
N TYR A 200 -14.74 11.69 -13.69
CA TYR A 200 -14.81 13.00 -13.06
C TYR A 200 -13.60 13.29 -12.15
N TRP A 201 -13.13 12.27 -11.42
CA TRP A 201 -12.07 12.43 -10.41
C TRP A 201 -10.67 12.02 -10.85
N ALA A 202 -10.53 11.32 -11.99
CA ALA A 202 -9.25 10.77 -12.42
C ALA A 202 -8.28 11.85 -12.93
N ASP A 203 -7.08 11.87 -12.36
CA ASP A 203 -5.85 12.45 -12.93
C ASP A 203 -5.13 11.33 -13.72
N VAL A 204 -4.98 11.48 -15.05
CA VAL A 204 -4.30 10.49 -15.94
C VAL A 204 -3.13 11.09 -16.72
#